data_AF-A0A0G0BNU9-F1
#
_entry.id   AF-A0A0G0BNU9-F1
#
_cell.length_a   1.000
_cell.length_b   1.000
_cell.length_c   1.000
_cell.angle_alpha   90.00
_cell.angle_beta   90.00
_cell.angle_gamma   90.00
#
_symmetry.space_group_name_H-M   'P 1'
#
loop_
_entity.id
_entity.type
_entity.pdbx_description
1 polymer ?
#
loop_
_entity_poly.entity_id
_entity_poly.type
_entity_poly.pdbx_seq_one_letter_code
_entity_poly.pdbx_strand_id
1 'polypeptide(L)'
;MTEQEIEKDDGIFFSLEIKDSKYEILNSLNGTPPIGRISDITSQETDEVDIQTWLQSFVREFGYTEELSPEEILILFTKETGSITFTGPFGKLEIFKDCNITFDRYPT
;
A
#
# COMPACT_ATOMS: atom_id res chain seq x y z
N MET A 1 25.37 -27.98 -14.88
CA MET A 1 24.16 -27.37 -15.45
C MET A 1 23.51 -26.62 -14.31
N THR A 2 23.38 -25.32 -14.48
CA THR A 2 23.30 -24.31 -13.42
C THR A 2 21.96 -24.39 -12.68
N GLU A 3 22.04 -24.52 -11.36
CA GLU A 3 20.93 -24.20 -10.46
C GLU A 3 20.51 -22.76 -10.76
N GLN A 4 19.31 -22.57 -11.29
CA GLN A 4 18.70 -21.24 -11.31
C GLN A 4 18.28 -20.95 -9.87
N GLU A 5 19.13 -20.23 -9.14
CA GLU A 5 18.69 -19.39 -8.03
C GLU A 5 17.61 -18.46 -8.60
N ILE A 6 16.35 -18.79 -8.33
CA ILE A 6 15.26 -17.84 -8.52
C ILE A 6 15.49 -16.79 -7.43
N GLU A 7 15.98 -15.62 -7.82
CA GLU A 7 16.08 -14.43 -6.98
C GLU A 7 14.74 -14.25 -6.24
N LYS A 8 14.77 -14.42 -4.91
CA LYS A 8 13.69 -14.00 -4.02
C LYS A 8 13.67 -12.48 -3.98
N ASP A 9 13.10 -11.86 -5.00
CA ASP A 9 12.72 -10.45 -4.92
C ASP A 9 11.40 -10.38 -4.11
N ASP A 10 11.49 -10.68 -2.82
CA ASP A 10 10.48 -10.40 -1.78
C ASP A 10 10.48 -8.88 -1.47
N GLY A 11 10.44 -8.07 -2.53
CA GLY A 11 10.70 -6.64 -2.50
C GLY A 11 9.52 -5.88 -1.90
N ILE A 12 9.79 -5.10 -0.86
CA ILE A 12 8.86 -4.05 -0.42
C ILE A 12 8.69 -3.07 -1.59
N PHE A 13 7.47 -2.97 -2.11
CA PHE A 13 7.11 -2.02 -3.18
C PHE A 13 7.10 -0.59 -2.66
N PHE A 14 6.62 -0.41 -1.43
CA PHE A 14 6.47 0.89 -0.79
C PHE A 14 6.68 0.75 0.72
N SER A 15 7.30 1.73 1.35
CA SER A 15 7.49 1.81 2.81
C SER A 15 7.42 3.28 3.26
N LEU A 16 6.56 3.57 4.23
CA LEU A 16 6.50 4.86 4.90
C LEU A 16 6.26 4.70 6.39
N GLU A 17 6.99 5.46 7.20
CA GLU A 17 6.78 5.57 8.64
C GLU A 17 5.88 6.78 8.93
N ILE A 18 4.78 6.55 9.65
CA ILE A 18 3.88 7.60 10.13
C ILE A 18 3.69 7.40 11.64
N LYS A 19 4.08 8.41 12.43
CA LYS A 19 4.08 8.34 13.90
C LYS A 19 4.84 7.09 14.39
N ASP A 20 4.18 6.23 15.15
CA ASP A 20 4.75 5.01 15.75
C ASP A 20 4.49 3.75 14.88
N SER A 21 3.99 3.93 13.64
CA SER A 21 3.63 2.84 12.75
C SER A 21 4.37 2.92 11.41
N LYS A 22 4.74 1.77 10.87
CA LYS A 22 5.34 1.60 9.54
C LYS A 22 4.33 0.95 8.61
N TYR A 23 4.08 1.57 7.47
CA TYR A 23 3.16 1.12 6.44
C TYR A 23 3.95 0.66 5.21
N GLU A 24 3.84 -0.61 4.87
CA GLU A 24 4.53 -1.21 3.74
C GLU A 24 3.54 -1.84 2.76
N ILE A 25 3.84 -1.80 1.46
CA ILE A 25 3.16 -2.60 0.45
C ILE A 25 4.18 -3.60 -0.07
N LEU A 26 3.84 -4.89 -0.06
CA LEU A 26 4.67 -5.97 -0.56
C LEU A 26 4.37 -6.19 -2.05
N ASN A 27 5.41 -6.46 -2.84
CA ASN A 27 5.23 -6.81 -4.25
C ASN A 27 4.35 -8.06 -4.38
N SER A 28 3.38 -7.99 -5.28
CA SER A 28 2.55 -9.13 -5.62
C SER A 28 3.30 -10.00 -6.63
N LEU A 29 3.68 -11.21 -6.23
CA LEU A 29 4.24 -12.19 -7.15
C LEU A 29 3.11 -12.70 -8.07
N ASN A 30 3.36 -12.70 -9.39
CA ASN A 30 2.55 -13.41 -10.40
C ASN A 30 1.04 -13.08 -10.42
N GLY A 31 0.66 -11.81 -10.57
CA GLY A 31 -0.72 -11.41 -10.86
C GLY A 31 -1.69 -11.54 -9.69
N THR A 32 -1.17 -11.74 -8.48
CA THR A 32 -1.92 -11.55 -7.23
C THR A 32 -2.10 -10.05 -6.96
N PRO A 33 -3.15 -9.65 -6.22
CA PRO A 33 -3.21 -8.29 -5.68
C PRO A 33 -2.10 -8.10 -4.62
N PRO A 34 -1.57 -6.88 -4.45
CA PRO A 34 -0.56 -6.58 -3.44
C PRO A 34 -1.12 -6.81 -2.04
N ILE A 35 -0.20 -7.04 -1.11
CA ILE A 35 -0.50 -7.24 0.31
C ILE A 35 0.08 -6.02 1.05
N GLY A 36 -0.68 -5.50 2.01
CA GLY A 36 -0.20 -4.46 2.90
C GLY A 36 0.42 -5.07 4.16
N ARG A 37 1.35 -4.35 4.75
CA ARG A 37 1.92 -4.69 6.05
C ARG A 37 1.94 -3.45 6.91
N ILE A 38 1.48 -3.59 8.16
CA ILE A 38 1.49 -2.54 9.16
C ILE A 38 2.31 -3.05 10.34
N SER A 39 3.38 -2.33 10.70
CA SER A 39 4.22 -2.68 11.84
C SER A 39 4.18 -1.58 12.89
N ASP A 40 4.13 -1.96 14.16
CA ASP A 40 4.40 -1.04 15.26
C ASP A 40 5.93 -0.93 15.44
N ILE A 41 6.45 0.30 15.35
CA ILE A 41 7.89 0.59 15.41
C ILE A 41 8.44 0.30 16.81
N THR A 42 7.58 0.35 17.84
CA THR A 42 7.97 0.19 19.24
C THR A 42 7.87 -1.25 19.74
N SER A 43 6.90 -2.04 19.26
CA SER A 43 6.67 -3.41 19.74
C SER A 43 7.26 -4.52 18.86
N GLN A 44 7.79 -4.17 17.68
CA GLN A 44 8.19 -5.13 16.62
C GLN A 44 7.04 -6.02 16.12
N GLU A 45 5.79 -5.73 16.51
CA GLU A 45 4.63 -6.43 15.98
C GLU A 45 4.41 -6.01 14.53
N THR A 46 4.08 -6.98 13.70
CA THR A 46 3.92 -6.80 12.26
C THR A 46 2.73 -7.61 11.81
N ASP A 47 1.74 -6.92 11.27
CA ASP A 47 0.51 -7.51 10.75
C ASP A 47 0.50 -7.41 9.23
N GLU A 48 0.42 -8.55 8.56
CA GLU A 48 0.12 -8.61 7.13
C GLU A 48 -1.40 -8.58 6.95
N VAL A 49 -1.86 -7.63 6.14
CA VAL A 49 -3.26 -7.35 5.90
C VAL A 49 -3.52 -7.24 4.41
N ASP A 50 -4.76 -7.44 3.99
CA ASP A 50 -5.14 -7.14 2.61
C ASP A 50 -4.96 -5.64 2.32
N ILE A 51 -4.80 -5.31 1.04
CA ILE A 51 -4.50 -3.94 0.63
C ILE A 51 -5.63 -2.93 0.98
N GLN A 52 -6.87 -3.39 1.15
CA GLN A 52 -7.99 -2.51 1.51
C GLN A 52 -7.93 -2.14 2.99
N THR A 53 -7.71 -3.13 3.85
CA THR A 53 -7.47 -2.91 5.29
C THR A 53 -6.26 -2.01 5.52
N TRP A 54 -5.20 -2.23 4.73
CA TRP A 54 -4.03 -1.35 4.73
C TRP A 54 -4.39 0.08 4.35
N LEU A 55 -5.10 0.27 3.24
CA LEU A 55 -5.51 1.58 2.74
C LEU A 55 -6.38 2.32 3.75
N GLN A 56 -7.35 1.64 4.36
CA GLN A 56 -8.22 2.22 5.39
C GLN A 56 -7.42 2.72 6.60
N SER A 57 -6.48 1.91 7.07
CA SER A 57 -5.59 2.28 8.18
C SER A 57 -4.69 3.45 7.78
N PHE A 58 -4.19 3.45 6.54
CA PHE A 58 -3.32 4.49 6.02
C PHE A 58 -4.04 5.84 5.89
N VAL A 59 -5.22 5.90 5.23
CA VAL A 59 -5.94 7.18 5.05
C VAL A 59 -6.47 7.76 6.36
N ARG A 60 -6.67 6.92 7.40
CA ARG A 60 -7.00 7.34 8.76
C ARG A 60 -5.89 8.14 9.41
N GLU A 61 -4.62 7.84 9.12
CA GLU A 61 -3.49 8.65 9.59
C GLU A 61 -3.53 10.08 9.04
N PHE A 62 -4.15 10.25 7.88
CA PHE A 62 -4.38 11.56 7.26
C PHE A 62 -5.71 12.19 7.69
N GLY A 63 -6.48 11.57 8.58
CA GLY A 63 -7.71 12.14 9.15
C GLY A 63 -9.00 11.77 8.44
N TYR A 64 -8.97 10.81 7.50
CA TYR A 64 -10.20 10.22 6.97
C TYR A 64 -10.78 9.23 7.96
N THR A 65 -11.94 9.52 8.55
CA THR A 65 -12.50 8.72 9.65
C THR A 65 -13.62 7.77 9.24
N GLU A 66 -14.18 7.94 8.03
CA GLU A 66 -15.28 7.11 7.57
C GLU A 66 -14.81 5.68 7.26
N GLU A 67 -15.74 4.74 7.27
CA GLU A 67 -15.47 3.36 6.86
C GLU A 67 -15.40 3.30 5.33
N LEU A 68 -14.46 2.52 4.79
CA LEU A 68 -14.33 2.34 3.35
C LEU A 68 -14.96 1.01 2.96
N SER A 69 -15.99 1.07 2.10
CA SER A 69 -16.55 -0.15 1.54
C SER A 69 -15.62 -0.66 0.42
N PRO A 70 -15.31 -1.97 0.39
CA PRO A 70 -14.48 -2.56 -0.67
C PRO A 70 -14.93 -2.25 -2.09
N GLU A 71 -16.24 -2.09 -2.29
CA GLU A 71 -16.87 -1.79 -3.58
C GLU A 71 -16.69 -0.34 -4.05
N GLU A 72 -16.32 0.57 -3.14
CA GLU A 72 -16.09 1.98 -3.43
C GLU A 72 -14.62 2.28 -3.76
N ILE A 73 -13.73 1.30 -3.56
CA ILE A 73 -12.30 1.43 -3.79
C ILE A 73 -11.93 0.86 -5.15
N LEU A 74 -11.46 1.73 -6.05
CA LEU A 74 -10.80 1.33 -7.29
C LEU A 74 -9.29 1.26 -7.08
N ILE A 75 -8.68 0.12 -7.41
CA ILE A 75 -7.23 -0.08 -7.36
C ILE A 75 -6.70 -0.28 -8.79
N LEU A 76 -5.77 0.57 -9.21
CA LEU A 76 -5.16 0.52 -10.54
C LEU A 76 -3.63 0.38 -10.45
N PHE A 77 -3.08 -0.61 -11.16
CA PHE A 77 -1.65 -0.83 -11.30
C PHE A 77 -1.17 -0.28 -12.64
N THR A 78 -0.35 0.77 -12.61
CA THR A 78 0.20 1.38 -13.82
C THR A 78 1.63 0.92 -14.01
N LYS A 79 1.83 -0.05 -14.91
CA LYS A 79 3.16 -0.61 -15.19
C LYS A 79 4.13 0.41 -15.80
N GLU A 80 3.63 1.34 -16.60
CA GLU A 80 4.46 2.36 -17.28
C GLU A 80 5.12 3.32 -16.30
N THR A 81 4.38 3.74 -15.27
CA THR A 81 4.85 4.65 -14.22
C THR A 81 5.35 3.93 -12.97
N GLY A 82 5.14 2.62 -12.88
CA GLY A 82 5.45 1.83 -11.69
C GLY A 82 4.69 2.35 -10.46
N SER A 83 3.40 2.64 -10.60
CA SER A 83 2.58 3.18 -9.52
C SER A 83 1.33 2.35 -9.22
N ILE A 84 0.87 2.44 -7.97
CA ILE A 84 -0.41 1.92 -7.50
C ILE A 84 -1.29 3.14 -7.20
N THR A 85 -2.46 3.18 -7.82
CA THR A 85 -3.45 4.23 -7.59
C THR A 85 -4.67 3.66 -6.89
N PHE A 86 -5.05 4.27 -5.78
CA PHE A 86 -6.29 4.02 -5.06
C PHE A 86 -7.22 5.21 -5.26
N THR A 87 -8.44 4.96 -5.68
CA THR A 87 -9.49 5.98 -5.77
C THR A 87 -10.69 5.54 -4.96
N GLY A 88 -11.23 6.43 -4.15
CA GLY A 88 -12.41 6.16 -3.33
C GLY A 88 -13.01 7.45 -2.77
N PRO A 89 -13.92 7.35 -1.78
CA PRO A 89 -14.54 8.51 -1.14
C PRO A 89 -13.52 9.43 -0.45
N PHE A 90 -12.35 8.91 -0.07
CA PHE A 90 -11.23 9.68 0.49
C PHE A 90 -10.49 10.54 -0.55
N GLY A 91 -10.76 10.41 -1.85
CA GLY A 91 -10.01 11.05 -2.93
C GLY A 91 -9.18 10.07 -3.76
N LYS A 92 -8.04 10.56 -4.25
CA LYS A 92 -7.05 9.77 -5.01
C LYS A 92 -5.75 9.69 -4.21
N LEU A 93 -5.29 8.46 -3.95
CA LEU A 93 -3.97 8.16 -3.40
C LEU A 93 -3.13 7.46 -4.49
N GLU A 94 -2.01 8.04 -4.85
CA GLU A 94 -1.09 7.48 -5.85
C GLU A 94 0.28 7.25 -5.20
N ILE A 95 0.75 6.01 -5.26
CA ILE A 95 2.00 5.55 -4.67
C ILE A 95 2.93 5.10 -5.80
N PHE A 96 4.08 5.74 -5.92
CA PHE A 96 5.11 5.39 -6.90
C PHE A 96 6.16 4.49 -6.27
N LYS A 97 6.75 3.60 -7.09
CA LYS A 97 7.84 2.70 -6.69
C LYS A 97 9.06 3.43 -6.11
N ASP A 98 9.29 4.69 -6.50
CA ASP A 98 10.38 5.53 -5.98
C ASP A 98 9.99 6.30 -4.68
N CYS A 99 8.99 5.82 -3.95
CA CYS A 99 8.49 6.38 -2.67
C CYS A 99 7.91 7.81 -2.75
N ASN A 100 7.49 8.27 -3.94
CA ASN A 100 6.66 9.47 -4.03
C ASN A 100 5.20 9.10 -3.74
N ILE A 101 4.53 9.89 -2.91
CA ILE A 101 3.10 9.74 -2.60
C ILE A 101 2.41 11.03 -2.99
N THR A 102 1.33 10.91 -3.75
CA THR A 102 0.41 12.01 -4.04
C THR A 102 -0.94 11.67 -3.45
N PHE A 103 -1.46 12.55 -2.59
CA PHE A 103 -2.77 12.37 -1.97
C PHE A 103 -3.65 13.59 -2.24
N ASP A 104 -4.55 13.45 -3.21
CA ASP A 104 -5.50 14.47 -3.63
C ASP A 104 -6.87 14.19 -2.99
N ARG A 105 -7.20 14.93 -1.94
CA ARG A 105 -8.52 14.85 -1.31
C ARG A 105 -9.55 15.59 -2.15
N TYR A 106 -10.76 15.04 -2.23
CA TYR A 106 -11.89 15.83 -2.69
C TYR A 106 -12.15 16.96 -1.68
N PRO A 107 -12.45 18.18 -2.14
CA PRO A 107 -12.87 19.24 -1.25
C PRO A 107 -14.15 18.79 -0.54
N THR A 108 -14.07 18.65 0.78
CA THR A 108 -15.21 18.43 1.68
C THR A 108 -16.07 19.68 1.81
#